data_AF-A0A9X9Q631-F1
#
_entry.id   AF-A0A9X9Q631-F1
#
_cell.length_a   1.000
_cell.length_b   1.000
_cell.length_c   1.000
_cell.angle_alpha   90.00
_cell.angle_beta   90.00
_cell.angle_gamma   90.00
#
_symmetry.space_group_name_H-M   'P 1'
#
loop_
_entity.id
_entity.type
_entity.pdbx_description
1 polymer ?
#
loop_
_entity_poly.entity_id
_entity_poly.type
_entity_poly.pdbx_seq_one_letter_code
_entity_poly.pdbx_strand_id
1 'polypeptide(L)' 'LEFGQPLEYRTPNCDQYKLPGCPRDFSPGCGKDMSAYPNQCTLCMKIREDGHDIKIIQNGPC' A
#
# COMPACT_ATOMS: atom_id res chain seq x y z
N LEU A 1 -23.14 -6.49 -9.48
CA LEU A 1 -22.62 -5.12 -9.63
C LEU A 1 -21.16 -5.15 -9.22
N GLU A 2 -20.28 -5.52 -10.14
CA GLU A 2 -18.84 -5.37 -9.93
C GLU A 2 -18.45 -4.15 -10.76
N PHE A 3 -18.47 -3.00 -10.08
CA PHE A 3 -18.11 -1.72 -10.69
C PHE A 3 -16.67 -1.82 -11.18
N GLY A 4 -16.48 -1.56 -12.48
CA GLY A 4 -15.21 -1.70 -13.17
C GLY A 4 -14.05 -1.00 -12.47
N GLN A 5 -12.87 -1.61 -12.57
CA GLN A 5 -11.60 -1.03 -12.13
C GLN A 5 -10.86 -0.46 -13.36
N PRO A 6 -11.03 0.81 -13.74
CA PRO A 6 -10.10 1.47 -14.66
C PRO A 6 -8.82 1.88 -13.90
N LEU A 7 -7.68 1.24 -14.22
CA LEU A 7 -6.30 1.43 -13.70
C LEU A 7 -6.00 0.81 -12.32
N GLU A 8 -5.43 -0.41 -12.26
CA GLU A 8 -4.43 -0.92 -11.28
C GLU A 8 -4.35 -0.39 -9.82
N TYR A 9 -5.43 0.10 -9.20
CA TYR A 9 -5.42 0.46 -7.77
C TYR A 9 -5.56 -0.80 -6.91
N ARG A 10 -4.45 -1.30 -6.40
CA ARG A 10 -4.38 -2.46 -5.50
C ARG A 10 -4.49 -2.00 -4.05
N THR A 11 -5.52 -2.48 -3.35
CA THR A 11 -5.65 -2.23 -1.91
C THR A 11 -4.57 -3.02 -1.16
N PRO A 12 -3.75 -2.37 -0.32
CA PRO A 12 -2.80 -3.09 0.51
C PRO A 12 -3.56 -3.88 1.58
N ASN A 13 -3.37 -5.19 1.61
CA ASN A 13 -3.84 -6.00 2.72
C ASN A 13 -2.94 -5.74 3.94
N CYS A 14 -3.43 -4.91 4.86
CA CYS A 14 -2.76 -4.56 6.11
C CYS A 14 -3.08 -5.49 7.28
N ASP A 15 -3.97 -6.46 7.08
CA ASP A 15 -4.27 -7.47 8.09
C ASP A 15 -3.13 -8.49 8.18
N GLN A 16 -2.46 -8.77 7.05
CA GLN A 16 -1.29 -9.67 7.00
C GLN A 16 -0.06 -9.09 7.73
N TYR A 17 0.02 -7.77 7.91
CA TYR A 17 1.13 -7.08 8.59
C TYR A 17 0.75 -6.72 10.04
N LYS A 18 0.20 -7.68 10.77
CA LYS A 18 0.07 -7.60 12.23
C LYS A 18 1.47 -7.72 12.84
N LEU A 19 1.84 -6.70 13.63
CA LEU A 19 3.05 -6.52 14.44
C LEU A 19 3.61 -7.82 15.05
N PRO A 20 4.95 -7.94 15.27
CA PRO A 20 5.79 -6.87 15.84
C PRO A 20 6.73 -6.14 14.88
N GLY A 21 6.71 -6.42 13.57
CA GLY A 21 7.57 -5.70 12.63
C GLY A 21 7.28 -5.98 11.16
N CYS A 22 7.70 -5.06 10.30
CA CYS A 22 7.67 -5.25 8.86
C CYS A 22 8.81 -6.20 8.43
N PRO A 23 8.55 -7.17 7.54
CA PRO A 23 9.63 -7.90 6.89
C PRO A 23 10.53 -6.90 6.14
N ARG A 24 11.83 -7.17 6.09
CA ARG A 24 12.81 -6.38 5.30
C ARG A 24 12.72 -6.65 3.80
N ASP A 25 11.54 -7.05 3.31
CA ASP A 25 11.30 -7.26 1.90
C ASP A 25 11.16 -5.90 1.21
N PHE A 26 11.95 -5.68 0.15
CA PHE A 26 11.93 -4.43 -0.61
C PHE A 26 11.00 -4.61 -1.81
N SER A 27 9.73 -4.31 -1.59
CA SER A 27 8.68 -4.34 -2.60
C SER A 27 8.12 -2.93 -2.79
N PRO A 28 8.80 -2.08 -3.58
CA PRO A 28 8.40 -0.69 -3.76
C PRO A 28 7.03 -0.62 -4.46
N GLY A 29 6.20 0.31 -4.02
CA GLY A 29 4.89 0.56 -4.62
C GLY A 29 4.54 2.04 -4.58
N CYS A 30 4.00 2.53 -5.69
CA CYS A 30 3.52 3.88 -5.81
C CYS A 30 2.11 3.96 -5.21
N GLY A 31 1.91 4.78 -4.19
CA GLY A 31 0.59 5.01 -3.59
C GLY A 31 -0.22 6.04 -4.38
N LYS A 32 -1.55 6.00 -4.23
CA LYS A 32 -2.48 6.99 -4.82
C LYS A 32 -2.18 8.41 -4.38
N ASP A 33 -1.51 8.53 -3.24
CA ASP A 33 -1.04 9.77 -2.65
C ASP A 33 0.19 10.36 -3.35
N MET A 34 0.63 9.77 -4.47
CA MET A 34 1.91 10.07 -5.13
C MET A 34 3.15 9.82 -4.25
N SER A 35 2.97 9.17 -3.11
CA SER A 35 4.03 8.73 -2.21
C SER A 35 4.50 7.33 -2.60
N ALA A 36 5.81 7.15 -2.80
CA ALA A 36 6.40 5.84 -3.01
C ALA A 36 6.67 5.16 -1.66
N TYR A 37 6.23 3.93 -1.52
CA TYR A 37 6.39 3.13 -0.32
C TYR A 37 7.38 2.01 -0.58
N PRO A 38 8.44 1.85 0.23
CA PRO A 38 9.47 0.83 0.00
C PRO A 38 8.96 -0.59 0.20
N ASN A 39 7.87 -0.76 0.93
CA ASN A 39 7.17 -2.02 1.12
C ASN A 39 5.71 -1.77 1.52
N GLN A 40 4.87 -2.78 1.32
CA GLN A 40 3.44 -2.73 1.66
C GLN A 40 3.21 -2.58 3.17
N CYS A 41 4.15 -2.99 4.02
CA CYS A 41 4.02 -2.84 5.47
C CYS A 41 4.22 -1.38 5.94
N THR A 42 5.16 -0.64 5.35
CA THR A 42 5.37 0.80 5.59
C THR A 42 4.17 1.60 5.10
N LEU A 43 3.58 1.19 3.98
CA LEU A 43 2.28 1.71 3.54
C LEU A 43 1.20 1.46 4.59
N CYS A 44 1.10 0.24 5.11
CA CYS A 44 0.13 -0.09 6.16
C CYS A 44 0.37 0.64 7.49
N MET A 45 1.62 0.91 7.85
CA MET A 45 1.94 1.77 8.99
C MET A 45 1.44 3.18 8.74
N LYS A 46 1.71 3.75 7.56
CA LYS A 46 1.24 5.08 7.20
C LYS A 46 -0.30 5.16 7.21
N ILE A 47 -0.98 4.15 6.68
CA ILE A 47 -2.46 4.05 6.73
C ILE A 47 -2.96 4.05 8.17
N ARG A 48 -2.28 3.36 9.09
CA ARG A 48 -2.64 3.32 10.52
C ARG A 48 -2.31 4.62 11.26
N GLU A 49 -1.20 5.27 10.91
CA GLU A 49 -0.79 6.54 11.51
C GLU A 49 -1.65 7.72 11.05
N ASP A 50 -1.92 7.80 9.76
CA ASP A 50 -2.69 8.88 9.13
C ASP A 50 -4.20 8.63 9.13
N GLY A 51 -4.63 7.38 9.34
CA GLY A 51 -6.04 6.97 9.25
C GLY A 51 -6.61 6.99 7.83
N HIS A 52 -5.76 7.15 6.81
CA HIS A 52 -6.15 7.25 5.41
C HIS A 52 -5.93 5.92 4.67
N ASP A 53 -6.94 5.44 3.94
CA ASP A 53 -6.82 4.28 3.05
C ASP A 53 -6.01 4.66 1.80
N ILE A 54 -4.74 4.25 1.77
CA ILE A 54 -3.83 4.53 0.65
C ILE A 54 -3.77 3.30 -0.25
N LYS A 55 -4.28 3.44 -1.47
CA LYS A 55 -4.24 2.39 -2.50
C LYS A 55 -2.92 2.44 -3.26
N ILE A 56 -2.38 1.30 -3.67
CA ILE A 56 -1.22 1.22 -4.57
C ILE A 56 -1.70 1.47 -5.99
N ILE A 57 -1.16 2.44 -6.73
CA ILE A 57 -1.45 2.68 -8.15
C ILE A 57 -0.52 1.92 -9.10
N GLN A 58 0.68 1.56 -8.64
CA GLN A 58 1.66 0.80 -9.42
C GLN A 58 2.63 0.05 -8.50
N ASN A 59 3.04 -1.15 -8.88
CA ASN A 59 4.16 -1.84 -8.23
C ASN A 59 5.47 -1.28 -8.83
N GLY A 60 6.31 -0.65 -8.00
CA GLY A 60 7.49 0.09 -8.43
C GLY A 60 7.56 1.50 -7.83
N PRO A 61 8.65 2.24 -8.10
CA PRO A 61 8.73 3.66 -7.76
C PRO A 61 7.67 4.48 -8.51
N CYS A 62 7.10 5.48 -7.83
CA CYS A 62 6.60 6.66 -8.53
C CYS A 62 7.82 7.41 -9.12
#